data_AF-A0A9E5YDQ6-F1
#
_entry.id   AF-A0A9E5YDQ6-F1
#
_cell.length_a   1.000
_cell.length_b   1.000
_cell.length_c   1.000
_cell.angle_alpha   90.00
_cell.angle_beta   90.00
_cell.angle_gamma   90.00
#
_symmetry.space_group_name_H-M   'P 1'
#
loop_
_entity.id
_entity.type
_entity.pdbx_description
1 polymer ?
#
loop_
_entity_poly.entity_id
_entity_poly.type
_entity_poly.pdbx_seq_one_letter_code
_entity_poly.pdbx_strand_id
1 'polypeptide(L)'
;MKISLSVISTKREENKKYHLPHLKSVKRQTAMGISDLADSSFAIVDKFDEFEDKNNCYEKQYTGCPFIQYLTVIGTDMKVYTCYDKAYTRKGKIGSIKDKSFQEAWFDSKTKEKLLNLNSSIDLPPKKCPLFRGKINKGHFEFV
;
A
#
# COMPACT_ATOMS: atom_id res chain seq x y z
N MET A 1 8.47 -8.33 15.14
CA MET A 1 9.16 -7.86 13.91
C MET A 1 8.50 -8.47 12.68
N LYS A 2 8.37 -7.72 11.58
CA LYS A 2 7.84 -8.24 10.30
C LYS A 2 8.97 -8.27 9.27
N ILE A 3 9.14 -9.39 8.58
CA ILE A 3 10.07 -9.53 7.45
C ILE A 3 9.24 -9.54 6.16
N SER A 4 9.45 -8.56 5.28
CA SER A 4 8.72 -8.46 4.01
C SER A 4 9.60 -7.93 2.89
N LEU A 5 9.15 -8.15 1.67
CA LEU A 5 9.81 -7.69 0.45
C LEU A 5 9.84 -6.16 0.38
N SER A 6 10.98 -5.61 0.00
CA SER A 6 11.10 -4.20 -0.36
C SER A 6 10.54 -3.96 -1.77
N VAL A 7 9.73 -2.91 -1.95
CA VAL A 7 9.25 -2.53 -3.27
C VAL A 7 10.38 -1.82 -4.01
N ILE A 8 10.88 -2.43 -5.09
CA ILE A 8 11.98 -1.89 -5.91
C ILE A 8 11.50 -1.36 -7.27
N SER A 9 10.26 -1.67 -7.65
CA SER A 9 9.65 -1.25 -8.91
C SER A 9 8.13 -1.12 -8.76
N THR A 10 7.50 -0.35 -9.64
CA THR A 10 6.04 -0.32 -9.78
C THR A 10 5.49 -1.55 -10.50
N LYS A 11 6.33 -2.40 -11.11
CA LYS A 11 5.91 -3.62 -11.82
C LYS A 11 6.18 -4.88 -11.00
N ARG A 12 5.20 -5.79 -10.95
CA ARG A 12 5.31 -7.07 -10.20
C ARG A 12 6.48 -7.92 -10.67
N GLU A 13 6.61 -8.11 -11.98
CA GLU A 13 7.65 -8.99 -12.54
C GLU A 13 9.07 -8.52 -12.23
N GLU A 14 9.29 -7.21 -12.19
CA GLU A 14 10.59 -6.65 -11.83
C GLU A 14 10.91 -6.90 -10.35
N ASN A 15 9.93 -6.73 -9.45
CA ASN A 15 10.11 -7.08 -8.03
C ASN A 15 10.36 -8.59 -7.86
N LYS A 16 9.58 -9.44 -8.55
CA LYS A 16 9.75 -10.91 -8.50
C LYS A 16 11.15 -11.31 -8.96
N LYS A 17 11.59 -10.80 -10.11
CA LYS A 17 12.90 -11.06 -10.67
C LYS A 17 14.03 -10.68 -9.71
N TYR A 18 13.90 -9.54 -9.03
CA TYR A 18 14.91 -9.06 -8.09
C TYR A 18 15.00 -9.92 -6.83
N HIS A 19 13.87 -10.33 -6.26
CA HIS A 19 13.84 -11.01 -4.96
C HIS A 19 13.97 -12.54 -5.05
N LEU A 20 13.63 -13.16 -6.19
CA LEU A 20 13.70 -14.62 -6.38
C LEU A 20 15.07 -15.22 -5.98
N PRO A 21 16.21 -14.62 -6.37
CA PRO A 21 17.54 -15.14 -6.00
C PRO A 21 17.80 -15.13 -4.49
N HIS A 22 17.16 -14.24 -3.74
CA HIS A 22 17.36 -14.07 -2.30
C HIS A 22 16.42 -14.92 -1.45
N LEU A 23 15.33 -15.43 -2.03
CA LEU A 23 14.24 -16.13 -1.33
C LEU A 23 14.75 -17.22 -0.39
N LYS A 24 15.59 -18.14 -0.89
CA LYS A 24 16.12 -19.26 -0.09
C LYS A 24 16.93 -18.77 1.12
N SER A 25 17.77 -17.77 0.93
CA SER A 25 18.60 -17.24 2.01
C SER A 25 17.76 -16.53 3.07
N VAL A 26 16.81 -15.69 2.64
CA VAL A 26 15.93 -14.95 3.56
C VAL A 26 15.04 -15.90 4.35
N LYS A 27 14.52 -16.95 3.72
CA LYS A 27 13.71 -17.98 4.40
C LYS A 27 14.50 -18.69 5.49
N ARG A 28 15.71 -19.12 5.17
CA ARG A 28 16.61 -19.76 6.14
C ARG A 28 16.90 -18.83 7.31
N GLN A 29 17.28 -17.58 7.04
CA GLN A 29 17.62 -16.61 8.08
C GLN A 29 16.42 -16.23 8.94
N THR A 30 15.23 -16.10 8.34
CA THR A 30 13.99 -15.83 9.08
C THR A 30 13.63 -16.98 10.00
N ALA A 31 13.77 -18.23 9.53
CA ALA A 31 13.54 -19.41 10.36
C ALA A 31 14.51 -19.50 11.55
N MET A 32 15.81 -19.19 11.33
CA MET A 32 16.80 -19.09 12.41
C MET A 32 16.40 -18.01 13.42
N GLY A 33 16.06 -16.80 12.95
CA GLY A 33 15.63 -15.72 13.83
C GLY A 33 14.38 -16.06 14.64
N ILE A 34 13.41 -16.78 14.06
CA ILE A 34 12.24 -17.27 14.80
C ILE A 34 12.67 -18.24 15.91
N SER A 35 13.55 -19.20 15.60
CA SER A 35 14.05 -20.17 16.57
C SER A 35 14.83 -19.52 17.71
N ASP A 36 15.66 -18.53 17.39
CA ASP A 36 16.66 -17.98 18.33
C ASP A 36 16.13 -16.80 19.13
N LEU A 37 15.13 -16.07 18.62
CA LEU A 37 14.70 -14.79 19.18
C LEU A 37 13.21 -14.72 19.52
N ALA A 38 12.35 -15.58 18.96
CA ALA A 38 10.93 -15.51 19.23
C ALA A 38 10.55 -16.18 20.56
N ASP A 39 9.72 -15.52 21.34
CA ASP A 39 9.20 -16.00 22.61
C ASP A 39 7.76 -15.48 22.85
N SER A 40 7.27 -15.60 24.08
CA SER A 40 5.93 -15.13 24.44
C SER A 40 5.76 -13.60 24.35
N SER A 41 6.86 -12.84 24.36
CA SER A 41 6.90 -11.38 24.32
C SER A 41 7.28 -10.82 22.94
N PHE A 42 7.94 -11.62 22.11
CA PHE A 42 8.44 -11.20 20.81
C PHE A 42 8.14 -12.20 19.69
N ALA A 43 7.46 -11.73 18.64
CA ALA A 43 7.15 -12.55 17.47
C ALA A 43 7.83 -12.01 16.21
N ILE A 44 8.37 -12.91 15.39
CA ILE A 44 8.82 -12.61 14.02
C ILE A 44 7.79 -13.14 13.03
N VAL A 45 7.28 -12.27 12.16
CA VAL A 45 6.26 -12.60 11.16
C VAL A 45 6.91 -12.59 9.77
N ASP A 46 6.99 -13.75 9.14
CA ASP A 46 7.47 -13.91 7.78
C ASP A 46 6.36 -13.58 6.77
N LYS A 47 6.60 -12.56 5.94
CA LYS A 47 5.75 -12.14 4.81
C LYS A 47 6.53 -12.12 3.50
N PHE A 48 7.65 -12.84 3.41
CA PHE A 48 8.51 -12.84 2.22
C PHE A 48 7.95 -13.70 1.06
N ASP A 49 6.88 -14.48 1.30
CA ASP A 49 6.22 -15.34 0.29
C ASP A 49 5.10 -14.67 -0.52
N GLU A 50 4.87 -13.36 -0.36
CA GLU A 50 3.78 -12.64 -1.05
C GLU A 50 3.90 -12.60 -2.61
N PHE A 51 4.83 -13.34 -3.21
CA PHE A 51 4.86 -13.60 -4.66
C PHE A 51 3.79 -14.61 -5.10
N GLU A 52 3.50 -15.59 -4.26
CA GLU A 52 2.61 -16.72 -4.56
C GLU A 52 1.17 -16.51 -4.11
N ASP A 53 0.73 -15.26 -3.93
CA ASP A 53 -0.62 -15.02 -3.42
C ASP A 53 -1.66 -15.60 -4.40
N LYS A 54 -2.12 -16.83 -4.08
CA LYS A 54 -3.11 -17.63 -4.82
C LYS A 54 -4.47 -16.92 -4.85
N ASN A 55 -4.62 -15.81 -4.13
CA ASN A 55 -5.86 -15.06 -3.96
C ASN A 55 -6.00 -13.85 -4.91
N ASN A 56 -5.16 -13.71 -5.95
CA ASN A 56 -5.25 -12.58 -6.89
C ASN A 56 -5.27 -11.20 -6.19
N CYS A 57 -4.54 -11.03 -5.10
CA CYS A 57 -4.47 -9.77 -4.34
C CYS A 57 -3.78 -8.61 -5.08
N TYR A 58 -3.54 -8.75 -6.39
CA TYR A 58 -3.04 -7.72 -7.30
C TYR A 58 -4.18 -6.98 -8.04
N GLU A 59 -5.42 -7.45 -7.93
CA GLU A 59 -6.56 -6.76 -8.53
C GLU A 59 -7.53 -6.37 -7.43
N LYS A 60 -7.73 -5.05 -7.27
CA LYS A 60 -8.80 -4.55 -6.42
C LYS A 60 -10.11 -4.80 -7.15
N GLN A 61 -11.04 -5.46 -6.49
CA GLN A 61 -12.40 -5.68 -7.00
C GLN A 61 -13.33 -4.48 -6.73
N TYR A 62 -12.76 -3.33 -6.36
CA TYR A 62 -13.50 -2.15 -5.94
C TYR A 62 -12.90 -0.90 -6.55
N THR A 63 -13.77 0.02 -6.94
CA THR A 63 -13.40 1.27 -7.60
C THR A 63 -13.23 2.43 -6.61
N GLY A 64 -13.90 2.43 -5.46
CA GLY A 64 -13.77 3.50 -4.45
C GLY A 64 -12.82 3.16 -3.29
N CYS A 65 -12.03 4.13 -2.81
CA CYS A 65 -11.22 3.98 -1.59
C CYS A 65 -11.64 5.03 -0.55
N PRO A 66 -12.56 4.70 0.39
CA PRO A 66 -12.95 5.65 1.43
C PRO A 66 -11.79 6.02 2.36
N PHE A 67 -10.79 5.13 2.47
CA PHE A 67 -9.62 5.33 3.31
C PHE A 67 -8.79 6.58 2.96
N ILE A 68 -8.89 7.07 1.73
CA ILE A 68 -8.22 8.31 1.29
C ILE A 68 -8.70 9.54 2.08
N GLN A 69 -9.92 9.51 2.61
CA GLN A 69 -10.49 10.58 3.44
C GLN A 69 -9.94 10.56 4.87
N TYR A 70 -9.47 9.40 5.33
CA TYR A 70 -9.01 9.18 6.70
C TYR A 70 -7.48 9.20 6.81
N LEU A 71 -6.77 8.74 5.78
CA LEU A 71 -5.31 8.77 5.71
C LEU A 71 -4.83 9.76 4.65
N THR A 72 -4.47 10.95 5.11
CA THR A 72 -3.75 11.93 4.29
C THR A 72 -2.28 11.56 4.21
N VAL A 73 -1.71 11.62 3.01
CA VAL A 73 -0.27 11.41 2.78
C VAL A 73 0.35 12.68 2.21
N ILE A 74 1.27 13.28 2.96
CA ILE A 74 2.03 14.47 2.55
C ILE A 74 3.50 14.08 2.46
N GLY A 75 4.09 14.26 1.28
CA GLY A 75 5.52 14.01 1.07
C GLY A 75 6.39 15.16 1.56
N THR A 76 7.68 14.89 1.75
CA THR A 76 8.68 15.91 2.09
C THR A 76 8.87 16.95 0.97
N ASP A 77 8.37 16.65 -0.23
CA ASP A 77 8.33 17.56 -1.38
C ASP A 77 7.09 18.47 -1.40
N MET A 78 6.37 18.57 -0.28
CA MET A 78 5.16 19.39 -0.10
C MET A 78 4.03 19.03 -1.06
N LYS A 79 4.00 17.79 -1.55
CA LYS A 79 2.91 17.26 -2.39
C LYS A 79 1.99 16.37 -1.56
N VAL A 80 0.71 16.38 -1.93
CA VAL A 80 -0.32 15.56 -1.29
C VAL A 80 -0.63 14.38 -2.21
N TYR A 81 -0.74 13.18 -1.64
CA TYR A 81 -0.86 11.92 -2.37
C TYR A 81 -2.10 11.11 -1.99
N THR A 82 -2.53 10.25 -2.91
CA THR A 82 -3.69 9.36 -2.73
C THR A 82 -3.46 8.20 -1.76
N CYS A 83 -2.21 7.77 -1.59
CA CYS A 83 -1.83 6.63 -0.76
C CYS A 83 -0.33 6.68 -0.49
N TYR A 84 0.12 6.08 0.63
CA TYR A 84 1.53 6.05 1.00
C TYR A 84 2.36 5.27 -0.04
N ASP A 85 1.80 4.19 -0.59
CA ASP A 85 2.42 3.40 -1.66
C ASP A 85 2.53 4.15 -3.01
N LYS A 86 1.79 5.26 -3.18
CA LYS A 86 1.86 6.12 -4.39
C LYS A 86 2.56 7.45 -4.13
N ALA A 87 3.10 7.64 -2.92
CA ALA A 87 3.91 8.80 -2.60
C ALA A 87 5.06 8.95 -3.60
N TYR A 88 5.40 10.19 -3.92
CA TYR A 88 6.45 10.55 -4.89
C TYR A 88 6.21 10.13 -6.35
N THR A 89 5.06 9.53 -6.67
CA THR A 89 4.70 9.22 -8.07
C THR A 89 3.82 10.30 -8.70
N ARG A 90 3.91 10.46 -10.03
CA ARG A 90 3.03 11.39 -10.76
C ARG A 90 1.56 11.00 -10.65
N LYS A 91 1.25 9.70 -10.76
CA LYS A 91 -0.12 9.16 -10.67
C LYS A 91 -0.72 9.30 -9.26
N GLY A 92 0.11 9.26 -8.22
CA GLY A 92 -0.35 9.42 -6.85
C GLY A 92 -0.64 10.86 -6.44
N LYS A 93 -0.16 11.87 -7.19
CA LYS A 93 -0.21 13.28 -6.77
C LYS A 93 -1.60 13.88 -6.98
N ILE A 94 -2.25 14.29 -5.88
CA ILE A 94 -3.52 15.02 -5.94
C ILE A 94 -3.34 16.53 -5.84
N GLY A 95 -2.43 17.00 -4.98
CA GLY A 95 -2.24 18.44 -4.73
C GLY A 95 -0.84 18.82 -4.26
N SER A 96 -0.69 20.05 -3.79
CA SER A 96 0.53 20.57 -3.15
C SER A 96 0.19 21.66 -2.15
N ILE A 97 0.96 21.71 -1.07
CA ILE A 97 0.89 22.70 0.01
C ILE A 97 2.04 23.72 -0.04
N LYS A 98 2.77 23.79 -1.17
CA LYS A 98 3.97 24.64 -1.29
C LYS A 98 3.67 26.13 -1.04
N ASP A 99 2.56 26.61 -1.58
CA ASP A 99 2.20 28.04 -1.61
C ASP A 99 0.82 28.30 -0.97
N LYS A 100 0.27 27.31 -0.24
CA LYS A 100 -1.06 27.37 0.38
C LYS A 100 -1.19 26.43 1.56
N SER A 101 -2.17 26.68 2.42
CA SER A 101 -2.48 25.79 3.54
C SER A 101 -2.94 24.41 3.05
N PHE A 102 -2.82 23.40 3.91
CA PHE A 102 -3.35 22.08 3.60
C PHE A 102 -4.87 22.09 3.40
N GLN A 103 -5.60 22.89 4.19
CA GLN A 103 -7.05 23.04 4.05
C GLN A 103 -7.41 23.53 2.64
N GLU A 104 -6.77 24.60 2.17
CA GLU A 104 -6.98 25.12 0.81
C GLU A 104 -6.58 24.10 -0.26
N ALA A 105 -5.47 23.37 -0.06
CA ALA A 105 -5.04 22.35 -1.00
C ALA A 105 -5.99 21.15 -1.08
N TRP A 106 -6.56 20.73 0.06
CA TRP A 106 -7.44 19.58 0.18
C TRP A 106 -8.84 19.87 -0.38
N PHE A 107 -9.36 21.07 -0.11
CA PHE A 107 -10.69 21.47 -0.56
C PHE A 107 -10.73 22.16 -1.94
N ASP A 108 -9.58 22.31 -2.58
CA ASP A 108 -9.44 22.77 -3.97
C ASP A 108 -10.28 21.93 -4.93
N SER A 109 -10.89 22.57 -5.92
CA SER A 109 -11.78 21.91 -6.88
C SER A 109 -11.06 20.80 -7.65
N LYS A 110 -9.81 21.02 -8.07
CA LYS A 110 -9.00 20.00 -8.78
C LYS A 110 -8.65 18.81 -7.89
N THR A 111 -8.39 19.04 -6.60
CA THR A 111 -8.14 17.95 -5.65
C THR A 111 -9.40 17.13 -5.43
N LYS A 112 -10.54 17.80 -5.21
CA LYS A 112 -11.84 17.13 -5.05
C LYS A 112 -12.22 16.30 -6.28
N GLU A 113 -12.07 16.87 -7.48
CA GLU A 113 -12.33 16.17 -8.74
C GLU A 113 -11.46 14.91 -8.88
N LYS A 114 -10.16 15.01 -8.60
CA LYS A 114 -9.27 13.84 -8.61
C LYS A 114 -9.67 12.76 -7.61
N LEU A 115 -10.13 13.16 -6.41
CA LEU A 115 -10.57 12.21 -5.39
C LEU A 115 -11.88 11.53 -5.76
N LEU A 116 -12.82 12.26 -6.37
CA LEU A 116 -14.11 11.73 -6.84
C LEU A 116 -13.95 10.76 -8.02
N ASN A 117 -13.06 11.09 -8.95
CA ASN A 117 -12.82 10.28 -10.15
C ASN A 117 -11.77 9.16 -9.95
N LEU A 118 -11.23 9.02 -8.72
CA LEU A 118 -10.24 8.02 -8.42
C LEU A 118 -10.83 6.61 -8.53
N ASN A 119 -10.24 5.79 -9.39
CA ASN A 119 -10.58 4.38 -9.48
C ASN A 119 -9.49 3.54 -8.82
N SER A 120 -9.82 2.94 -7.69
CA SER A 120 -8.90 2.15 -6.86
C SER A 120 -8.30 0.95 -7.59
N SER A 121 -9.02 0.33 -8.51
CA SER A 121 -8.54 -0.78 -9.34
C SER A 121 -7.52 -0.35 -10.40
N ILE A 122 -7.49 0.93 -10.76
CA ILE A 122 -6.68 1.45 -11.87
C ILE A 122 -5.54 2.36 -11.34
N ASP A 123 -5.88 3.26 -10.43
CA ASP A 123 -5.04 4.39 -10.02
C ASP A 123 -4.21 4.08 -8.77
N LEU A 124 -4.71 3.21 -7.90
CA LEU A 124 -4.03 2.82 -6.67
C LEU A 124 -3.16 1.57 -6.90
N PRO A 125 -2.23 1.24 -5.97
CA PRO A 125 -1.39 0.07 -6.13
C PRO A 125 -2.24 -1.20 -6.22
N PRO A 126 -1.82 -2.20 -7.01
CA PRO A 126 -2.56 -3.43 -7.23
C PRO A 126 -2.80 -4.22 -5.94
N LYS A 127 -1.93 -4.05 -4.93
CA LYS A 127 -2.02 -4.75 -3.65
C LYS A 127 -3.34 -4.44 -2.94
N LYS A 128 -4.02 -5.49 -2.47
CA LYS A 128 -5.13 -5.39 -1.50
C LYS A 128 -4.65 -4.52 -0.34
N CYS A 129 -5.38 -3.44 -0.07
CA CYS A 129 -4.99 -2.51 0.98
C CYS A 129 -4.96 -3.27 2.32
N PRO A 130 -3.83 -3.29 3.07
CA PRO A 130 -3.74 -4.04 4.32
C PRO A 130 -4.71 -3.48 5.38
N LEU A 131 -5.16 -2.24 5.19
CA LEU A 131 -6.15 -1.54 6.00
C LEU A 131 -7.59 -1.89 5.61
N PHE A 132 -7.78 -2.65 4.52
CA PHE A 132 -9.08 -3.14 4.07
C PHE A 132 -9.21 -4.64 4.36
N ARG A 133 -9.65 -4.96 5.59
CA ARG A 133 -9.92 -6.34 6.04
C ARG A 133 -11.40 -6.77 5.92
N GLY A 134 -12.30 -5.87 5.51
CA GLY A 134 -13.72 -6.16 5.33
C GLY A 134 -14.05 -6.89 4.02
N LYS A 135 -15.17 -7.64 4.01
CA LYS A 135 -15.78 -8.17 2.78
C LYS A 135 -16.55 -7.04 2.09
N ILE A 136 -16.34 -6.86 0.79
CA ILE A 136 -17.15 -5.93 0.00
C ILE A 136 -18.39 -6.70 -0.44
N ASN A 137 -19.48 -6.58 0.31
CA ASN A 137 -20.78 -7.05 -0.12
C ASN A 137 -21.60 -5.85 -0.61
N LYS A 138 -21.90 -5.85 -1.92
CA LYS A 138 -22.96 -5.04 -2.55
C LYS A 138 -23.12 -3.61 -2.01
N GLY A 139 -22.06 -2.81 -2.06
CA GLY A 139 -22.14 -1.37 -1.79
C GLY A 139 -22.31 -0.95 -0.32
N HIS A 140 -22.26 -1.90 0.64
CA HIS A 140 -22.17 -1.57 2.05
C HIS A 140 -20.77 -1.85 2.60
N PHE A 141 -20.17 -0.80 3.18
CA PHE A 141 -18.90 -0.86 3.86
C PHE A 141 -19.14 -1.33 5.31
N GLU A 142 -18.94 -2.61 5.58
CA GLU A 142 -18.88 -3.11 6.95
C GLU A 142 -17.45 -2.95 7.47
N PHE A 143 -17.27 -2.10 8.48
CA PHE A 143 -16.05 -2.04 9.28
C PHE A 143 -16.11 -3.18 10.30
N VAL A 144 -15.16 -4.12 10.22
CA VAL A 144 -14.91 -5.12 11.27
C VAL A 144 -13.83 -4.61 12.19
#